data_AF-A0A0W8D8W1-F1
#
_entry.id   AF-A0A0W8D8W1-F1
#
_cell.length_a   1.000
_cell.length_b   1.000
_cell.length_c   1.000
_cell.angle_alpha   90.00
_cell.angle_beta   90.00
_cell.angle_gamma   90.00
#
_symmetry.space_group_name_H-M   'P 1'
#
loop_
_entity.id
_entity.type
_entity.pdbx_description
1 polymer ?
#
loop_
_entity_poly.entity_id
_entity_poly.type
_entity_poly.pdbx_seq_one_letter_code
_entity_poly.pdbx_strand_id
1 'polypeptide(L)'
;MRNACDYRVSFDLTPYGDLAFLEAFSPDTSFMPSEPGAAGTEKSDIQFATVPFVKNFQADLVGLHFRALESLVCRCGREPRWHCAKADLLLNPLSKQRLASTSDPLAALKGYLVAASLATNFFSDMVSVVDIIDQSSLVRLSQCLVKVGAHIAAAVLYQCFMPEEFKYGLRILRLAPESHDEAFFQHVTLLTNLIQSPELNSSNPSPVVKDAEQRILRCYFRDLCRIYLSD
;
A
#
# COMPACT_ATOMS: atom_id res chain seq x y z
N MET A 1 -30.78 1.53 1.95
CA MET A 1 -29.88 2.24 2.89
C MET A 1 -29.34 1.25 3.91
N ARG A 2 -28.01 1.19 4.04
CA ARG A 2 -27.15 0.46 5.03
C ARG A 2 -26.01 -0.19 4.24
N ASN A 3 -24.73 0.00 4.51
CA ASN A 3 -23.96 0.95 5.32
C ASN A 3 -22.58 0.99 4.63
N ALA A 4 -21.90 2.13 4.70
CA ALA A 4 -20.56 2.32 4.18
C ALA A 4 -19.62 1.18 4.65
N CYS A 5 -18.95 0.53 3.70
CA CYS A 5 -17.82 -0.34 4.02
C CYS A 5 -16.71 0.53 4.61
N ASP A 6 -16.70 0.58 5.94
CA ASP A 6 -15.58 1.05 6.73
C ASP A 6 -14.31 0.32 6.25
N TYR A 7 -13.41 1.09 5.65
CA TYR A 7 -12.00 0.72 5.46
C TYR A 7 -11.33 0.62 6.84
N ARG A 8 -11.70 -0.38 7.64
CA ARG A 8 -10.88 -0.80 8.76
C ARG A 8 -9.78 -1.67 8.19
N VAL A 9 -8.63 -1.05 7.96
CA VAL A 9 -7.36 -1.75 7.90
C VAL A 9 -7.20 -2.47 9.23
N SER A 10 -7.62 -3.73 9.29
CA SER A 10 -7.26 -4.64 10.37
C SER A 10 -5.80 -4.98 10.16
N PHE A 11 -4.92 -4.20 10.79
CA PHE A 11 -3.58 -4.68 11.08
C PHE A 11 -3.77 -5.93 11.93
N ASP A 12 -3.36 -7.10 11.43
CA ASP A 12 -3.21 -8.27 12.28
C ASP A 12 -2.04 -7.97 13.22
N LEU A 13 -2.38 -7.35 14.35
CA LEU A 13 -1.46 -6.89 15.37
C LEU A 13 -0.99 -8.04 16.27
N THR A 14 -1.09 -9.29 15.82
CA THR A 14 -0.61 -10.45 16.58
C THR A 14 0.83 -10.33 17.09
N PRO A 15 1.81 -9.73 16.39
CA PRO A 15 3.14 -9.49 16.98
C PRO A 15 3.20 -8.31 17.95
N TYR A 16 2.13 -7.52 18.07
CA TYR A 16 2.00 -6.39 19.01
C TYR A 16 1.16 -6.73 20.24
N GLY A 17 0.52 -7.91 20.28
CA GLY A 17 -0.16 -8.39 21.48
C GLY A 17 0.80 -8.44 22.67
N ASP A 18 2.03 -8.91 22.44
CA ASP A 18 3.08 -9.00 23.46
C ASP A 18 3.59 -7.61 23.89
N LEU A 19 3.63 -6.64 22.96
CA LEU A 19 3.99 -5.24 23.24
C LEU A 19 2.90 -4.51 24.04
N ALA A 20 1.63 -4.73 23.69
CA ALA A 20 0.49 -4.22 24.44
C ALA A 20 0.38 -4.88 25.83
N PHE A 21 0.78 -6.14 25.97
CA PHE A 21 0.92 -6.82 27.26
C PHE A 21 2.05 -6.19 28.10
N LEU A 22 3.22 -5.95 27.51
CA LEU A 22 4.32 -5.28 28.20
C LEU A 22 3.94 -3.86 28.66
N GLU A 23 3.12 -3.14 27.89
CA GLU A 23 2.59 -1.83 28.26
C GLU A 23 1.52 -1.90 29.35
N ALA A 24 0.56 -2.83 29.25
CA ALA A 24 -0.51 -3.00 30.23
C ALA A 24 -0.04 -3.52 31.61
N PHE A 25 1.11 -4.20 31.64
CA PHE A 25 1.72 -4.76 32.85
C PHE A 25 3.05 -4.09 33.23
N SER A 26 3.44 -3.01 32.55
CA SER A 26 4.54 -2.16 33.00
C SER A 26 4.15 -1.59 34.37
N PRO A 27 5.02 -1.68 35.39
CA PRO A 27 4.69 -1.16 36.71
C PRO A 27 4.43 0.34 36.60
N ASP A 28 3.25 0.78 37.07
CA ASP A 28 2.98 2.19 37.31
C ASP A 28 4.10 2.71 38.21
N THR A 29 5.05 3.47 37.65
CA THR A 29 5.99 4.23 38.45
C THR A 29 5.19 5.27 39.22
N SER A 30 4.72 4.84 40.39
CA SER A 30 4.19 5.67 41.44
C SER A 30 5.26 6.69 41.80
N PHE A 31 4.96 7.94 41.50
CA PHE A 31 5.67 9.07 42.07
C PHE A 31 5.60 8.99 43.60
N MET A 32 6.70 9.43 44.23
CA MET A 32 6.84 10.09 45.54
C MET A 32 7.85 9.39 46.49
N PRO A 33 8.50 10.09 47.45
CA PRO A 33 8.17 11.43 48.00
C PRO A 33 9.34 12.41 48.33
N SER A 34 9.07 13.73 48.28
CA SER A 34 9.60 14.83 49.13
C SER A 34 9.09 16.16 48.52
N GLU A 35 8.46 17.15 49.17
CA GLU A 35 8.27 17.59 50.56
C GLU A 35 6.96 18.45 50.65
N PRO A 36 6.48 18.85 51.84
CA PRO A 36 5.15 19.43 52.02
C PRO A 36 5.15 20.95 51.85
N GLY A 37 4.35 21.47 50.91
CA GLY A 37 4.24 22.92 50.74
C GLY A 37 3.04 23.35 49.89
N ALA A 38 2.01 23.82 50.59
CA ALA A 38 0.98 24.76 50.16
C ALA A 38 0.08 24.38 48.96
N ALA A 39 -1.20 24.25 49.29
CA ALA A 39 -2.33 24.14 48.39
C ALA A 39 -2.40 25.29 47.36
N GLY A 40 -2.86 24.95 46.17
CA GLY A 40 -3.68 25.86 45.36
C GLY A 40 -3.37 25.84 43.88
N THR A 41 -4.26 25.19 43.13
CA THR A 41 -4.58 25.50 41.72
C THR A 41 -3.56 25.02 40.70
N GLU A 42 -3.88 23.93 39.98
CA GLU A 42 -3.51 23.73 38.55
C GLU A 42 -4.13 22.43 38.02
N LYS A 43 -5.40 22.51 37.60
CA LYS A 43 -6.02 21.53 36.68
C LYS A 43 -6.02 22.15 35.28
N SER A 44 -4.83 22.29 34.68
CA SER A 44 -4.72 22.72 33.27
C SER A 44 -3.44 22.24 32.56
N ASP A 45 -2.42 21.79 33.28
CA ASP A 45 -1.09 21.58 32.66
C ASP A 45 -0.83 20.14 32.20
N ILE A 46 -1.66 19.18 32.65
CA ILE A 46 -1.55 17.77 32.26
C ILE A 46 -2.02 17.54 30.81
N GLN A 47 -2.93 18.38 30.29
CA GLN A 47 -3.45 18.26 28.93
C GLN A 47 -2.50 18.79 27.84
N PHE A 48 -1.56 19.69 28.18
CA PHE A 48 -0.58 20.22 27.23
C PHE A 48 0.71 19.39 27.18
N ALA A 49 1.09 18.71 28.26
CA ALA A 49 2.27 17.84 28.29
C ALA A 49 2.06 16.48 27.58
N THR A 50 0.82 16.00 27.52
CA THR A 50 0.47 14.71 26.88
C THR A 50 0.51 14.77 25.35
N VAL A 51 0.23 15.92 24.72
CA VAL A 51 0.18 16.04 23.25
C VAL A 51 1.57 15.94 22.59
N PRO A 52 2.64 16.59 23.09
CA PRO A 52 4.00 16.40 22.58
C PRO A 52 4.54 15.00 22.88
N PHE A 53 4.26 14.46 24.07
CA PHE A 53 4.67 13.10 24.44
C PHE A 53 4.06 12.04 23.51
N VAL A 54 2.75 12.08 23.29
CA VAL A 54 2.06 11.15 22.39
C VAL A 54 2.55 11.29 20.95
N LYS A 55 2.86 12.51 20.48
CA LYS A 55 3.44 12.73 19.15
C LYS A 55 4.84 12.16 19.00
N ASN A 56 5.69 12.35 20.01
CA ASN A 56 7.06 11.82 20.01
C ASN A 56 7.04 10.29 20.10
N PHE A 57 6.21 9.73 20.97
CA PHE A 57 6.00 8.29 21.08
C PHE A 57 5.52 7.67 19.76
N GLN A 58 4.57 8.30 19.06
CA GLN A 58 4.11 7.81 17.75
C GLN A 58 5.22 7.84 16.70
N ALA A 59 6.06 8.88 16.70
CA ALA A 59 7.21 8.96 15.80
C ALA A 59 8.26 7.88 16.11
N ASP A 60 8.56 7.67 17.40
CA ASP A 60 9.46 6.63 17.87
C ASP A 60 8.94 5.23 17.53
N LEU A 61 7.64 5.01 17.68
CA LEU A 61 6.99 3.74 17.31
C LEU A 61 7.06 3.48 15.80
N VAL A 62 6.82 4.49 14.96
CA VAL A 62 6.99 4.39 13.50
C VAL A 62 8.45 4.07 13.15
N GLY A 63 9.41 4.74 13.81
CA GLY A 63 10.84 4.50 13.62
C GLY A 63 11.27 3.09 14.03
N LEU A 64 10.79 2.61 15.18
CA LEU A 64 11.02 1.24 15.64
C LEU A 64 10.41 0.22 14.67
N HIS A 65 9.16 0.44 14.24
CA HIS A 65 8.48 -0.44 13.30
C HIS A 65 9.20 -0.51 11.95
N PHE A 66 9.64 0.64 11.42
CA PHE A 66 10.45 0.69 10.20
C PHE A 66 11.74 -0.13 10.35
N ARG A 67 12.54 0.09 11.42
CA ARG A 67 13.78 -0.66 11.65
C ARG A 67 13.56 -2.17 11.81
N ALA A 68 12.47 -2.56 12.46
CA ALA A 68 12.08 -3.96 12.59
C ALA A 68 11.78 -4.57 11.20
N LEU A 69 10.99 -3.88 10.38
CA LEU A 69 10.69 -4.30 9.01
C LEU A 69 11.94 -4.34 8.12
N GLU A 70 12.86 -3.37 8.25
CA GLU A 70 14.14 -3.42 7.53
C GLU A 70 14.97 -4.65 7.91
N SER A 71 15.01 -4.97 9.21
CA SER A 71 15.70 -6.16 9.70
C SER A 71 15.06 -7.45 9.18
N LEU A 72 13.72 -7.50 9.13
CA LEU A 72 12.97 -8.64 8.59
C LEU A 72 13.17 -8.79 7.08
N VAL A 73 13.13 -7.71 6.31
CA VAL A 73 13.43 -7.73 4.87
C VAL A 73 14.87 -8.15 4.61
N CYS A 74 15.83 -7.70 5.42
CA CYS A 74 17.23 -8.10 5.29
C CYS A 74 17.46 -9.59 5.58
N ARG A 75 16.78 -10.15 6.59
CA ARG A 75 16.94 -11.56 6.99
C ARG A 75 16.09 -12.52 6.17
N CYS A 76 14.87 -12.10 5.83
CA CYS A 76 13.83 -12.89 5.18
C CYS A 76 13.38 -12.23 3.87
N GLY A 77 14.33 -11.81 3.03
CA GLY A 77 14.05 -10.99 1.84
C GLY A 77 13.20 -11.66 0.75
N ARG A 78 12.95 -12.97 0.85
CA ARG A 78 12.07 -13.70 -0.07
C ARG A 78 10.60 -13.70 0.35
N GLU A 79 10.27 -13.23 1.56
CA GLU A 79 8.90 -13.21 2.07
C GLU A 79 8.17 -11.94 1.61
N PRO A 80 7.15 -12.03 0.73
CA PRO A 80 6.46 -10.87 0.17
C PRO A 80 5.80 -9.97 1.21
N ARG A 81 5.31 -10.55 2.31
CA ARG A 81 4.54 -9.84 3.33
C ARG A 81 5.35 -8.74 4.02
N TRP A 82 6.65 -8.96 4.22
CA TRP A 82 7.52 -7.95 4.84
C TRP A 82 7.74 -6.75 3.91
N HIS A 83 7.81 -6.98 2.61
CA HIS A 83 7.91 -5.92 1.61
C HIS A 83 6.61 -5.11 1.53
N CYS A 84 5.44 -5.76 1.54
CA CYS A 84 4.15 -5.06 1.61
C CYS A 84 4.01 -4.22 2.88
N ALA A 85 4.36 -4.78 4.05
CA ALA A 85 4.28 -4.05 5.32
C ALA A 85 5.22 -2.83 5.36
N LYS A 86 6.44 -2.97 4.80
CA LYS A 86 7.37 -1.84 4.63
C LYS A 86 6.79 -0.77 3.69
N ALA A 87 6.21 -1.18 2.57
CA ALA A 87 5.58 -0.28 1.62
C ALA A 87 4.37 0.46 2.20
N ASP A 88 3.54 -0.22 3.00
CA ASP A 88 2.40 0.39 3.69
C ASP A 88 2.83 1.54 4.61
N LEU A 89 3.91 1.32 5.39
CA LEU A 89 4.45 2.34 6.29
C LEU A 89 5.07 3.53 5.53
N LEU A 90 5.68 3.27 4.37
CA LEU A 90 6.23 4.31 3.48
C LEU A 90 5.13 5.12 2.79
N LEU A 91 4.01 4.48 2.43
CA LEU A 91 2.90 5.16 1.76
C LEU A 91 2.04 5.97 2.75
N ASN A 92 1.76 5.40 3.92
CA ASN A 92 0.92 5.98 4.97
C ASN A 92 1.54 5.72 6.36
N PRO A 93 2.49 6.55 6.82
CA PRO A 93 3.04 6.40 8.15
C PRO A 93 1.93 6.49 9.22
N LEU A 94 2.01 5.66 10.27
CA LEU A 94 0.97 5.52 11.31
C LEU A 94 0.64 6.84 12.03
N SER A 95 1.48 7.86 11.87
CA SER A 95 1.19 9.21 12.29
C SER A 95 0.23 9.87 11.29
N LYS A 96 -1.02 10.08 11.70
CA LYS A 96 -1.94 11.09 11.09
C LYS A 96 -1.43 12.52 11.29
N GLN A 97 -0.11 12.74 11.30
CA GLN A 97 0.46 14.06 11.30
C GLN A 97 0.29 14.64 9.90
N ARG A 98 -0.40 15.77 9.81
CA ARG A 98 -0.49 16.64 8.62
C ARG A 98 0.87 17.24 8.21
N LEU A 99 1.98 16.58 8.50
CA LEU A 99 3.29 16.95 7.97
C LEU A 99 3.37 16.27 6.61
N ALA A 100 3.19 17.06 5.56
CA ALA A 100 3.14 16.64 4.16
C ALA A 100 4.47 16.04 3.62
N SER A 101 5.34 15.53 4.49
CA SER A 101 6.76 15.29 4.19
C SER A 101 7.29 13.90 4.57
N THR A 102 6.44 12.93 4.90
CA THR A 102 6.89 11.59 5.33
C THR A 102 6.49 10.44 4.41
N SER A 103 5.60 10.64 3.44
CA SER A 103 5.26 9.58 2.50
C SER A 103 6.26 9.54 1.35
N ASP A 104 6.90 8.39 1.14
CA ASP A 104 7.73 8.13 -0.04
C ASP A 104 6.99 7.15 -0.98
N PRO A 105 6.19 7.67 -1.92
CA PRO A 105 5.38 6.84 -2.82
C PRO A 105 6.25 6.03 -3.79
N LEU A 106 7.46 6.50 -4.13
CA LEU A 106 8.36 5.78 -5.04
C LEU A 106 8.98 4.58 -4.32
N ALA A 107 9.47 4.76 -3.10
CA ALA A 107 9.97 3.63 -2.30
C ALA A 107 8.86 2.62 -1.96
N ALA A 108 7.64 3.09 -1.67
CA ALA A 108 6.48 2.23 -1.47
C ALA A 108 6.14 1.45 -2.75
N LEU A 109 6.14 2.11 -3.92
CA LEU A 109 5.94 1.47 -5.22
C LEU A 109 6.96 0.35 -5.46
N LYS A 110 8.25 0.63 -5.25
CA LYS A 110 9.32 -0.39 -5.36
C LYS A 110 9.03 -1.57 -4.42
N GLY A 111 8.64 -1.30 -3.17
CA GLY A 111 8.30 -2.32 -2.18
C GLY A 111 7.14 -3.23 -2.60
N TYR A 112 6.03 -2.66 -3.08
CA TYR A 112 4.91 -3.48 -3.59
C TYR A 112 5.27 -4.28 -4.83
N LEU A 113 6.07 -3.73 -5.75
CA LEU A 113 6.52 -4.46 -6.95
C LEU A 113 7.44 -5.63 -6.59
N VAL A 114 8.36 -5.45 -5.63
CA VAL A 114 9.19 -6.55 -5.11
C VAL A 114 8.30 -7.61 -4.47
N ALA A 115 7.36 -7.23 -3.60
CA ALA A 115 6.42 -8.17 -2.98
C ALA A 115 5.63 -8.96 -4.03
N ALA A 116 5.04 -8.26 -5.01
CA ALA A 116 4.29 -8.85 -6.10
C ALA A 116 5.15 -9.82 -6.92
N SER A 117 6.39 -9.42 -7.26
CA SER A 117 7.32 -10.28 -7.98
C SER A 117 7.64 -11.54 -7.19
N LEU A 118 7.94 -11.44 -5.90
CA LEU A 118 8.25 -12.61 -5.07
C LEU A 118 7.04 -13.54 -4.92
N ALA A 119 5.85 -12.99 -4.70
CA ALA A 119 4.62 -13.77 -4.53
C ALA A 119 4.21 -14.52 -5.80
N THR A 120 4.52 -13.97 -6.98
CA THR A 120 4.15 -14.51 -8.29
C THR A 120 5.31 -15.21 -9.01
N ASN A 121 6.41 -15.49 -8.30
CA ASN A 121 7.63 -16.03 -8.89
C ASN A 121 8.10 -15.22 -10.12
N PHE A 122 8.28 -13.92 -9.94
CA PHE A 122 8.64 -12.93 -10.97
C PHE A 122 7.66 -12.90 -12.15
N PHE A 123 6.38 -13.18 -11.89
CA PHE A 123 5.33 -13.28 -12.90
C PHE A 123 5.65 -14.33 -13.99
N SER A 124 6.41 -15.38 -13.65
CA SER A 124 6.70 -16.48 -14.58
C SER A 124 5.58 -17.51 -14.63
N ASP A 125 4.89 -17.70 -13.52
CA ASP A 125 3.93 -18.79 -13.36
C ASP A 125 2.60 -18.46 -14.07
N MET A 126 1.89 -19.49 -14.51
CA MET A 126 0.58 -19.34 -15.17
C MET A 126 -0.55 -19.02 -14.20
N VAL A 127 -0.24 -18.78 -12.91
CA VAL A 127 -1.22 -18.44 -11.89
C VAL A 127 -1.71 -17.00 -12.11
N SER A 128 -2.98 -16.78 -11.80
CA SER A 128 -3.62 -15.48 -11.88
C SER A 128 -2.97 -14.50 -10.91
N VAL A 129 -2.54 -13.34 -11.42
CA VAL A 129 -1.90 -12.30 -10.59
C VAL A 129 -2.88 -11.77 -9.54
N VAL A 130 -4.16 -11.69 -9.89
CA VAL A 130 -5.23 -11.19 -9.00
C VAL A 130 -5.67 -12.18 -7.94
N ASP A 131 -5.29 -13.46 -8.08
CA ASP A 131 -5.55 -14.48 -7.05
C ASP A 131 -4.43 -14.50 -6.00
N ILE A 132 -3.22 -14.07 -6.38
CA ILE A 132 -2.04 -14.04 -5.50
C ILE A 132 -1.92 -12.70 -4.79
N ILE A 133 -2.06 -11.59 -5.52
CA ILE A 133 -1.90 -10.24 -4.97
C ILE A 133 -3.27 -9.78 -4.45
N ASP A 134 -3.32 -9.42 -3.18
CA ASP A 134 -4.54 -8.95 -2.57
C ASP A 134 -5.01 -7.62 -3.19
N GLN A 135 -6.33 -7.47 -3.28
CA GLN A 135 -6.97 -6.28 -3.81
C GLN A 135 -6.48 -4.99 -3.13
N SER A 136 -6.21 -5.04 -1.82
CA SER A 136 -5.78 -3.85 -1.06
C SER A 136 -4.39 -3.38 -1.47
N SER A 137 -3.45 -4.30 -1.69
CA SER A 137 -2.12 -3.98 -2.21
C SER A 137 -2.17 -3.45 -3.64
N LEU A 138 -3.04 -3.99 -4.52
CA LEU A 138 -3.21 -3.45 -5.88
C LEU A 138 -3.74 -2.01 -5.87
N VAL A 139 -4.68 -1.69 -4.97
CA VAL A 139 -5.19 -0.33 -4.81
C VAL A 139 -4.09 0.61 -4.29
N ARG A 140 -3.28 0.19 -3.31
CA ARG A 140 -2.16 0.99 -2.80
C ARG A 140 -1.05 1.17 -3.84
N LEU A 141 -0.76 0.14 -4.64
CA LEU A 141 0.16 0.22 -5.77
C LEU A 141 -0.34 1.24 -6.81
N SER A 142 -1.63 1.22 -7.14
CA SER A 142 -2.26 2.23 -8.00
C SER A 142 -2.15 3.64 -7.41
N GLN A 143 -2.36 3.82 -6.10
CA GLN A 143 -2.14 5.11 -5.43
C GLN A 143 -0.69 5.59 -5.51
N CYS A 144 0.27 4.69 -5.37
CA CYS A 144 1.69 5.03 -5.54
C CYS A 144 1.97 5.50 -6.96
N LEU A 145 1.47 4.79 -7.97
CA LEU A 145 1.61 5.16 -9.39
C LEU A 145 1.02 6.54 -9.70
N VAL A 146 -0.16 6.86 -9.18
CA VAL A 146 -0.74 8.22 -9.31
C VAL A 146 0.17 9.26 -8.67
N LYS A 147 0.66 9.00 -7.44
CA LYS A 147 1.55 9.93 -6.72
C LYS A 147 2.90 10.17 -7.42
N VAL A 148 3.41 9.20 -8.19
CA VAL A 148 4.63 9.36 -9.00
C VAL A 148 4.37 9.86 -10.43
N GLY A 149 3.12 10.18 -10.77
CA GLY A 149 2.74 10.73 -12.07
C GLY A 149 2.43 9.69 -13.17
N ALA A 150 2.52 8.40 -12.87
CA ALA A 150 2.25 7.30 -13.81
C ALA A 150 0.75 6.92 -13.86
N HIS A 151 -0.08 7.89 -14.26
CA HIS A 151 -1.55 7.79 -14.24
C HIS A 151 -2.08 6.66 -15.14
N ILE A 152 -1.44 6.43 -16.29
CA ILE A 152 -1.83 5.35 -17.22
C ILE A 152 -1.65 3.99 -16.55
N ALA A 153 -0.45 3.76 -16.00
CA ALA A 153 -0.15 2.53 -15.29
C ALA A 153 -1.13 2.31 -14.12
N ALA A 154 -1.41 3.37 -13.35
CA ALA A 154 -2.39 3.29 -12.27
C ALA A 154 -3.81 2.92 -12.75
N ALA A 155 -4.23 3.42 -13.92
CA ALA A 155 -5.53 3.13 -14.50
C ALA A 155 -5.63 1.71 -15.06
N VAL A 156 -4.56 1.19 -15.69
CA VAL A 156 -4.49 -0.17 -16.24
C VAL A 156 -4.69 -1.21 -15.14
N LEU A 157 -4.16 -0.97 -13.93
CA LEU A 157 -4.40 -1.85 -12.77
C LEU A 157 -5.88 -2.05 -12.44
N TYR A 158 -6.76 -1.13 -12.81
CA TYR A 158 -8.19 -1.31 -12.53
C TYR A 158 -8.84 -2.42 -13.34
N GLN A 159 -8.17 -2.94 -14.37
CA GLN A 159 -8.59 -4.15 -15.11
C GLN A 159 -8.42 -5.42 -14.29
N CYS A 160 -7.61 -5.38 -13.23
CA CYS A 160 -7.47 -6.47 -12.26
C CYS A 160 -8.70 -6.62 -11.35
N PHE A 161 -9.60 -5.63 -11.31
CA PHE A 161 -10.77 -5.63 -10.44
C PHE A 161 -12.04 -5.97 -11.20
N MET A 162 -13.14 -6.12 -10.44
CA MET A 162 -14.47 -6.30 -11.03
C MET A 162 -14.86 -5.09 -11.90
N PRO A 163 -15.68 -5.28 -12.95
CA PRO A 163 -16.06 -4.21 -13.89
C PRO A 163 -16.62 -2.94 -13.25
N GLU A 164 -17.26 -3.04 -12.08
CA GLU A 164 -17.82 -1.91 -11.32
C GLU A 164 -16.74 -0.93 -10.83
N GLU A 165 -15.49 -1.38 -10.74
CA GLU A 165 -14.33 -0.61 -10.31
C GLU A 165 -13.65 0.12 -11.49
N PHE A 166 -13.96 -0.23 -12.75
CA PHE A 166 -13.33 0.39 -13.93
C PHE A 166 -13.56 1.91 -13.99
N LYS A 167 -14.66 2.39 -13.40
CA LYS A 167 -14.96 3.82 -13.26
C LYS A 167 -13.84 4.60 -12.53
N TYR A 168 -13.08 3.96 -11.64
CA TYR A 168 -11.98 4.59 -10.92
C TYR A 168 -10.74 4.70 -11.82
N GLY A 169 -10.41 3.68 -12.60
CA GLY A 169 -9.36 3.77 -13.63
C GLY A 169 -9.64 4.89 -14.63
N LEU A 170 -10.89 5.01 -15.11
CA LEU A 170 -11.31 6.11 -15.99
C LEU A 170 -11.18 7.49 -15.32
N ARG A 171 -11.46 7.60 -14.01
CA ARG A 171 -11.25 8.85 -13.27
C ARG A 171 -9.77 9.21 -13.19
N ILE A 172 -8.88 8.24 -12.97
CA ILE A 172 -7.43 8.47 -12.94
C ILE A 172 -6.95 9.00 -14.29
N LEU A 173 -7.42 8.43 -15.41
CA LEU A 173 -7.04 8.91 -16.75
C LEU A 173 -7.46 10.37 -16.98
N ARG A 174 -8.56 10.82 -16.37
CA ARG A 174 -9.01 12.23 -16.45
C ARG A 174 -8.15 13.18 -15.61
N LEU A 175 -7.34 12.70 -14.68
CA LEU A 175 -6.47 13.56 -13.85
C LEU A 175 -5.29 14.12 -14.65
N ALA A 176 -4.85 13.41 -15.70
CA ALA A 176 -3.69 13.80 -16.52
C ALA A 176 -3.92 13.47 -18.01
N PRO A 177 -4.83 14.17 -18.70
CA PRO A 177 -5.14 13.92 -20.11
C PRO A 177 -3.95 14.12 -21.05
N GLU A 178 -3.02 15.02 -20.69
CA GLU A 178 -1.77 15.27 -21.41
C GLU A 178 -0.77 14.11 -21.37
N SER A 179 -0.95 13.16 -20.44
CA SER A 179 -0.05 12.01 -20.31
C SER A 179 -0.39 10.85 -21.25
N HIS A 180 -1.47 10.95 -22.04
CA HIS A 180 -1.96 9.90 -22.94
C HIS A 180 -1.12 9.84 -24.24
N ASP A 181 0.07 9.23 -24.15
CA ASP A 181 1.02 9.07 -25.27
C ASP A 181 0.75 7.80 -26.12
N GLU A 182 1.63 7.41 -27.05
CA GLU A 182 1.42 6.14 -27.79
C GLU A 182 1.58 4.89 -26.90
N ALA A 183 2.40 4.99 -25.84
CA ALA A 183 2.58 3.92 -24.85
C ALA A 183 1.31 3.71 -24.00
N PHE A 184 0.47 4.73 -23.84
CA PHE A 184 -0.91 4.62 -23.37
C PHE A 184 -1.64 3.49 -24.09
N PHE A 185 -1.69 3.51 -25.43
CA PHE A 185 -2.48 2.56 -26.22
C PHE A 185 -1.93 1.12 -26.17
N GLN A 186 -0.63 0.96 -25.90
CA GLN A 186 0.00 -0.36 -25.71
C GLN A 186 -0.37 -1.01 -24.36
N HIS A 187 -0.63 -0.22 -23.32
CA HIS A 187 -1.07 -0.73 -22.02
C HIS A 187 -2.60 -0.73 -21.88
N VAL A 188 -3.27 0.21 -22.56
CA VAL A 188 -4.73 0.38 -22.66
C VAL A 188 -5.36 -0.57 -23.67
N THR A 189 -4.58 -1.43 -24.34
CA THR A 189 -5.11 -2.52 -25.16
C THR A 189 -6.01 -3.49 -24.36
N LEU A 190 -5.90 -3.48 -23.03
CA LEU A 190 -6.79 -4.18 -22.08
C LEU A 190 -8.08 -3.41 -21.69
N LEU A 191 -8.27 -2.14 -22.09
CA LEU A 191 -9.60 -1.48 -22.09
C LEU A 191 -10.35 -1.92 -23.36
N THR A 192 -10.46 -3.23 -23.52
CA THR A 192 -11.02 -4.01 -24.62
C THR A 192 -12.49 -3.66 -24.92
N ASN A 193 -12.66 -2.51 -25.54
CA ASN A 193 -13.72 -2.22 -26.51
C ASN A 193 -13.17 -1.46 -27.74
N LEU A 194 -11.90 -1.03 -27.74
CA LEU A 194 -11.37 -0.12 -28.77
C LEU A 194 -10.23 -0.66 -29.64
N ILE A 195 -9.58 -1.77 -29.29
CA ILE A 195 -8.52 -2.34 -30.15
C ILE A 195 -8.82 -3.82 -30.40
N GLN A 196 -9.07 -4.13 -31.67
CA GLN A 196 -9.40 -5.44 -32.22
C GLN A 196 -8.20 -6.39 -32.18
N SER A 197 -7.69 -6.70 -30.99
CA SER A 197 -6.72 -7.79 -30.85
C SER A 197 -7.45 -9.12 -31.14
N PRO A 198 -7.01 -9.91 -32.13
CA PRO A 198 -7.74 -11.11 -32.55
C PRO A 198 -7.89 -12.15 -31.43
N GLU A 199 -7.00 -12.13 -30.42
CA GLU A 199 -7.04 -13.01 -29.24
C GLU A 199 -8.09 -12.59 -28.20
N LEU A 200 -8.41 -11.30 -28.10
CA LEU A 200 -9.39 -10.73 -27.16
C LEU A 200 -10.74 -10.47 -27.84
N ASN A 201 -10.98 -11.11 -28.98
CA ASN A 201 -12.27 -11.05 -29.67
C ASN A 201 -13.33 -11.72 -28.80
N SER A 202 -14.47 -11.04 -28.59
CA SER A 202 -15.62 -11.57 -27.86
C SER A 202 -16.21 -12.85 -28.50
N SER A 203 -15.86 -13.13 -29.75
CA SER A 203 -16.20 -14.35 -30.47
C SER A 203 -15.32 -15.55 -30.11
N ASN A 204 -14.19 -15.33 -29.41
CA ASN A 204 -13.31 -16.40 -28.98
C ASN A 204 -13.86 -17.15 -27.76
N PRO A 205 -13.52 -18.43 -27.59
CA PRO A 205 -13.85 -19.17 -26.38
C PRO A 205 -13.29 -18.48 -25.12
N SER A 206 -14.09 -18.41 -24.05
CA SER A 206 -13.70 -17.78 -22.78
C SER A 206 -12.32 -18.21 -22.23
N PRO A 207 -11.90 -19.49 -22.32
CA PRO A 207 -10.56 -19.88 -21.86
C PRO A 207 -9.42 -19.20 -22.61
N VAL A 208 -9.58 -18.96 -23.92
CA VAL A 208 -8.57 -18.30 -24.77
C VAL A 208 -8.44 -16.84 -24.39
N VAL A 209 -9.57 -16.16 -24.18
CA VAL A 209 -9.59 -14.75 -23.76
C VAL A 209 -8.95 -14.60 -22.39
N LYS A 210 -9.28 -15.46 -21.43
CA LYS A 210 -8.70 -15.44 -20.07
C LYS A 210 -7.20 -15.70 -20.07
N ASP A 211 -6.72 -16.64 -20.88
CA ASP A 211 -5.27 -16.89 -20.98
C ASP A 211 -4.52 -15.68 -21.56
N ALA A 212 -5.07 -15.05 -22.61
CA ALA A 212 -4.53 -13.84 -23.19
C ALA A 212 -4.50 -12.68 -22.18
N GLU A 213 -5.59 -12.43 -21.44
CA GLU A 213 -5.66 -11.42 -20.38
C GLU A 213 -4.57 -11.64 -19.31
N GLN A 214 -4.44 -12.86 -18.81
CA GLN A 214 -3.43 -13.19 -17.79
C GLN A 214 -2.01 -13.02 -18.32
N ARG A 215 -1.76 -13.39 -19.58
CA ARG A 215 -0.46 -13.17 -20.23
C ARG A 215 -0.12 -11.69 -20.33
N ILE A 216 -1.07 -10.85 -20.74
CA ILE A 216 -0.86 -9.41 -20.86
C ILE A 216 -0.61 -8.80 -19.48
N LEU A 217 -1.38 -9.18 -18.45
CA LEU A 217 -1.16 -8.73 -17.08
C LEU A 217 0.23 -9.09 -16.57
N ARG A 218 0.71 -10.33 -16.80
CA ARG A 218 2.08 -10.72 -16.44
C ARG A 218 3.14 -9.89 -17.16
N CYS A 219 2.95 -9.62 -18.46
CA CYS A 219 3.85 -8.72 -19.20
C CYS A 219 3.86 -7.32 -18.58
N TYR A 220 2.69 -6.75 -18.33
CA TYR A 220 2.53 -5.44 -17.73
C TYR A 220 3.26 -5.31 -16.39
N PHE A 221 3.07 -6.24 -15.46
CA PHE A 221 3.75 -6.19 -14.18
C PHE A 221 5.28 -6.37 -14.29
N ARG A 222 5.76 -7.17 -15.24
CA ARG A 222 7.20 -7.28 -15.51
C ARG A 222 7.75 -5.97 -16.06
N ASP A 223 7.01 -5.27 -16.90
CA ASP A 223 7.42 -3.97 -17.43
C ASP A 223 7.44 -2.90 -16.34
N LEU A 224 6.46 -2.90 -15.42
CA LEU A 224 6.53 -2.07 -14.22
C LEU A 224 7.78 -2.39 -13.37
N CYS A 225 8.09 -3.67 -13.17
CA CYS A 225 9.31 -4.06 -12.45
C CYS A 225 10.56 -3.55 -13.17
N ARG A 226 10.63 -3.64 -14.50
CA ARG A 226 11.76 -3.11 -15.28
C ARG A 226 11.89 -1.60 -15.14
N ILE A 227 10.79 -0.86 -15.15
CA ILE A 227 10.81 0.61 -15.05
C ILE A 227 11.25 1.07 -13.66
N TYR A 228 10.75 0.43 -12.60
CA TYR A 228 10.91 0.94 -11.23
C TYR A 228 11.94 0.20 -10.37
N LEU A 229 12.33 -1.02 -10.73
CA LEU A 229 13.29 -1.83 -9.96
C LEU A 229 14.65 -1.97 -10.64
N SER A 230 14.80 -1.57 -11.91
CA SER A 230 16.10 -1.51 -12.56
C SER A 230 16.81 -0.24 -12.08
N ASP A 231 17.67 -0.39 -11.06
CA ASP A 231 18.71 0.60 -10.75
C ASP A 231 19.96 0.30 -11.58
#